data_AF-A0A7J8UHF8-F1
#
_entry.id   AF-A0A7J8UHF8-F1
#
_cell.length_a   1.000
_cell.length_b   1.000
_cell.length_c   1.000
_cell.angle_alpha   90.00
_cell.angle_beta   90.00
_cell.angle_gamma   90.00
#
_symmetry.space_group_name_H-M   'P 1'
#
loop_
_entity.id
_entity.type
_entity.pdbx_description
1 polymer ?
#
loop_
_entity_poly.entity_id
_entity_poly.type
_entity_poly.pdbx_seq_one_letter_code
_entity_poly.pdbx_strand_id
1 'polypeptide(L)'
;MNELVDSTTKKMPERDKNLEDMVLAMKKEIEELKGELTIYKAALSNGMLFSRPKQQAMDVPKPEKFKGARSARDVDNFLSTDEKLGGNAIETWEEFQRELKKIFYPQYAEKEARAKLRYLIQQDTVREYVQAFSELMLQIFDLSEKEAFYWFEDGLKPWAKYELQRQGII
;
A
#
# COMPACT_ATOMS: atom_id res chain seq x y z
N MET A 1 43.47 -25.86 30.13
CA MET A 1 43.15 -24.47 29.75
C MET A 1 43.33 -24.16 28.26
N ASN A 2 43.87 -25.06 27.41
CA ASN A 2 44.12 -24.75 25.99
C ASN A 2 42.97 -25.08 25.01
N GLU A 3 42.00 -25.92 25.37
CA GLU A 3 40.92 -26.32 24.44
C GLU A 3 39.80 -25.26 24.26
N LEU A 4 39.56 -24.43 25.28
CA LEU A 4 38.54 -23.38 25.23
C LEU A 4 38.98 -22.18 24.38
N VAL A 5 40.28 -21.88 24.40
CA VAL A 5 40.85 -20.76 23.63
C VAL A 5 40.83 -21.09 22.13
N ASP A 6 41.21 -22.31 21.74
CA ASP A 6 41.23 -22.77 20.34
C ASP A 6 39.84 -22.86 19.69
N SER A 7 38.81 -23.28 20.44
CA SER A 7 37.42 -23.24 19.98
C SER A 7 36.95 -21.81 19.72
N THR A 8 37.45 -20.84 20.49
CA THR A 8 37.01 -19.45 20.41
C THR A 8 37.75 -18.70 19.30
N THR A 9 39.04 -18.98 19.07
CA THR A 9 39.84 -18.42 17.97
C THR A 9 39.41 -18.92 16.58
N LYS A 10 38.88 -20.14 16.45
CA LYS A 10 38.35 -20.64 15.16
C LYS A 10 36.93 -20.14 14.82
N LYS A 11 36.09 -19.84 15.83
CA LYS A 11 34.69 -19.42 15.61
C LYS A 11 34.53 -17.95 15.23
N MET A 12 35.44 -17.07 15.64
CA MET A 12 35.42 -15.66 15.23
C MET A 12 35.56 -15.46 13.70
N PRO A 13 36.57 -16.04 13.02
CA PRO A 13 36.75 -15.80 11.58
C PRO A 13 35.62 -16.39 10.72
N GLU A 14 34.96 -17.47 11.15
CA GLU A 14 33.76 -18.00 10.47
C GLU A 14 32.56 -17.05 10.59
N ARG A 15 32.37 -16.42 11.75
CA ARG A 15 31.29 -15.45 11.95
C ARG A 15 31.55 -14.18 11.15
N ASP A 16 32.80 -13.73 11.06
CA ASP A 16 33.18 -12.56 10.26
C ASP A 16 33.00 -12.85 8.77
N LYS A 17 33.41 -14.03 8.28
CA LYS A 17 33.17 -14.48 6.90
C LYS A 17 31.67 -14.51 6.56
N ASN A 18 30.85 -15.05 7.45
CA ASN A 18 29.39 -15.11 7.27
C ASN A 18 28.76 -13.70 7.25
N LEU A 19 29.28 -12.79 8.07
CA LEU A 19 28.82 -11.40 8.10
C LEU A 19 29.19 -10.68 6.80
N GLU A 20 30.41 -10.88 6.31
CA GLU A 20 30.88 -10.34 5.02
C GLU A 20 30.04 -10.85 3.84
N ASP A 21 29.74 -12.15 3.81
CA ASP A 21 28.95 -12.76 2.75
C ASP A 21 27.51 -12.23 2.76
N MET A 22 26.94 -11.98 3.96
CA MET A 22 25.61 -11.37 4.11
C MET A 22 25.61 -9.90 3.67
N VAL A 23 26.62 -9.13 4.07
CA VAL A 23 26.78 -7.72 3.63
C VAL A 23 26.97 -7.65 2.11
N LEU A 24 27.68 -8.61 1.52
CA LEU A 24 27.86 -8.70 0.08
C LEU A 24 26.54 -9.01 -0.63
N ALA A 25 25.75 -9.94 -0.11
CA ALA A 25 24.41 -10.25 -0.63
C ALA A 25 23.48 -9.03 -0.57
N MET A 26 23.44 -8.34 0.57
CA MET A 26 22.63 -7.12 0.73
C MET A 26 23.05 -6.01 -0.23
N LYS A 27 24.37 -5.81 -0.44
CA LYS A 27 24.87 -4.83 -1.40
C LYS A 27 24.45 -5.15 -2.83
N LYS A 28 24.44 -6.44 -3.19
CA LYS A 28 24.01 -6.89 -4.52
C LYS A 28 22.51 -6.62 -4.75
N GLU A 29 21.66 -6.94 -3.76
CA GLU A 29 20.22 -6.66 -3.84
C GLU A 29 19.91 -5.16 -3.92
N ILE A 30 20.65 -4.32 -3.20
CA ILE A 30 20.50 -2.87 -3.28
C ILE A 30 20.81 -2.35 -4.70
N GLU A 31 21.84 -2.88 -5.36
CA GLU A 31 22.16 -2.48 -6.73
C GLU A 31 21.12 -2.97 -7.73
N GLU A 32 20.56 -4.16 -7.54
CA GLU A 32 19.45 -4.67 -8.37
C GLU A 32 18.19 -3.80 -8.24
N LEU A 33 17.80 -3.45 -7.00
CA LEU A 33 16.65 -2.59 -6.73
C LEU A 33 16.84 -1.16 -7.27
N LYS A 34 18.05 -0.62 -7.21
CA LYS A 34 18.36 0.68 -7.85
C LYS A 34 18.21 0.60 -9.37
N GLY A 35 18.60 -0.52 -9.98
CA GLY A 35 18.38 -0.78 -11.40
C GLY A 35 16.89 -0.79 -11.76
N GLU A 36 16.08 -1.55 -11.03
CA GLU A 36 14.63 -1.61 -11.24
C GLU A 36 13.94 -0.26 -11.04
N LEU A 37 14.33 0.50 -9.99
CA LEU A 37 13.79 1.82 -9.73
C LEU A 37 14.12 2.81 -10.85
N THR A 38 15.30 2.67 -11.46
CA THR A 38 15.70 3.49 -12.61
C THR A 38 14.84 3.19 -13.83
N ILE A 39 14.58 1.91 -14.10
CA ILE A 39 13.68 1.48 -15.17
C ILE A 39 12.25 1.98 -14.91
N TYR A 40 11.74 1.83 -13.69
CA TYR A 40 10.41 2.30 -13.31
C TYR A 40 10.27 3.82 -13.49
N LYS A 41 11.28 4.58 -13.05
CA LYS A 41 11.31 6.04 -13.18
C LYS A 41 11.36 6.49 -14.64
N ALA A 42 12.11 5.79 -15.49
CA ALA A 42 12.16 6.05 -16.93
C ALA A 42 10.87 5.65 -17.66
N ALA A 43 10.22 4.55 -17.27
CA ALA A 43 8.95 4.12 -17.83
C ALA A 43 7.82 5.09 -17.45
N LEU A 44 7.84 5.60 -16.21
CA LEU A 44 6.88 6.58 -15.71
C LEU A 44 7.05 7.95 -16.39
N SER A 45 8.29 8.38 -16.67
CA SER A 45 8.53 9.64 -17.40
C SER A 45 8.15 9.55 -18.88
N ASN A 46 8.17 8.35 -19.47
CA ASN A 46 7.91 8.13 -20.91
C ASN A 46 6.47 7.72 -21.24
N GLY A 47 5.56 7.59 -20.25
CA GLY A 47 4.15 7.29 -20.51
C GLY A 47 3.89 5.96 -21.26
N MET A 48 4.81 4.99 -21.18
CA MET A 48 4.72 3.74 -21.93
C MET A 48 3.96 2.67 -21.12
N LEU A 49 2.86 2.20 -21.71
CA LEU A 49 1.88 1.29 -21.14
C LEU A 49 2.43 -0.09 -20.71
N PHE A 50 1.79 -0.63 -19.69
CA PHE A 50 1.74 -2.03 -19.27
C PHE A 50 2.03 -3.04 -20.39
N SER A 51 3.12 -3.78 -20.25
CA SER A 51 3.25 -5.11 -20.86
C SER A 51 3.99 -6.04 -19.90
N ARG A 52 3.22 -6.74 -19.06
CA ARG A 52 3.71 -7.85 -18.23
C ARG A 52 3.62 -9.16 -19.03
N PRO A 53 4.61 -10.07 -18.94
CA PRO A 53 4.60 -11.32 -19.70
C PRO A 53 3.49 -12.28 -19.25
N LYS A 54 2.99 -13.04 -20.23
CA LYS A 54 1.93 -14.05 -20.15
C LYS A 54 2.03 -14.93 -18.89
N GLN A 55 1.07 -14.80 -17.98
CA GLN A 55 0.71 -15.87 -17.04
C GLN A 55 -0.52 -16.62 -17.58
N GLN A 56 -0.47 -17.93 -17.46
CA GLN A 56 -1.43 -18.89 -17.99
C GLN A 56 -2.85 -18.57 -17.52
N ALA A 57 -3.79 -18.57 -18.47
CA ALA A 57 -5.20 -18.29 -18.22
C ALA A 57 -5.84 -19.44 -17.42
N MET A 58 -5.97 -19.25 -16.10
CA MET A 58 -7.10 -19.84 -15.39
C MET A 58 -8.36 -19.10 -15.87
N ASP A 59 -9.37 -19.86 -16.28
CA ASP A 59 -10.64 -19.35 -16.78
C ASP A 59 -11.48 -18.82 -15.60
N VAL A 60 -11.09 -17.64 -15.11
CA VAL A 60 -11.86 -16.86 -14.16
C VAL A 60 -13.06 -16.30 -14.92
N PRO A 61 -14.30 -16.50 -14.47
CA PRO A 61 -15.46 -15.86 -15.07
C PRO A 61 -15.23 -14.35 -15.11
N LYS A 62 -15.05 -13.84 -16.32
CA LYS A 62 -14.80 -12.43 -16.58
C LYS A 62 -15.96 -11.63 -15.96
N PRO A 63 -15.72 -10.71 -15.01
CA PRO A 63 -16.79 -9.82 -14.57
C PRO A 63 -17.31 -9.08 -15.81
N GLU A 64 -18.62 -9.03 -15.97
CA GLU A 64 -19.25 -8.40 -17.13
C GLU A 64 -18.69 -6.99 -17.32
N LYS A 65 -18.47 -6.61 -18.59
CA LYS A 65 -18.04 -5.26 -18.95
C LYS A 65 -19.03 -4.26 -18.35
N PHE A 66 -18.52 -3.29 -17.60
CA PHE A 66 -19.28 -2.16 -17.10
C PHE A 66 -20.01 -1.48 -18.27
N LYS A 67 -21.34 -1.58 -18.31
CA LYS A 67 -22.23 -1.00 -19.33
C LYS A 67 -22.54 0.49 -19.09
N GLY A 68 -21.67 1.21 -18.39
CA GLY A 68 -21.79 2.66 -18.23
C GLY A 68 -21.01 3.36 -19.35
N ALA A 69 -21.73 4.03 -20.25
CA ALA A 69 -21.11 4.90 -21.25
C ALA A 69 -20.30 5.97 -20.52
N ARG A 70 -19.00 6.07 -20.79
CA ARG A 70 -18.18 7.22 -20.36
C ARG A 70 -18.50 8.38 -21.32
N SER A 71 -19.53 9.15 -21.02
CA SER A 71 -19.84 10.36 -21.77
C SER A 71 -19.12 11.53 -21.14
N ALA A 72 -18.38 12.32 -21.93
CA ALA A 72 -17.89 13.63 -21.47
C ALA A 72 -19.04 14.53 -20.99
N ARG A 73 -20.29 14.27 -21.45
CA ARG A 73 -21.50 14.94 -20.97
C ARG A 73 -21.86 14.61 -19.52
N ASP A 74 -21.37 13.51 -18.96
CA ASP A 74 -21.61 13.20 -17.54
C ASP A 74 -20.74 14.09 -16.64
N VAL A 75 -19.54 14.45 -17.12
CA VAL A 75 -18.67 15.46 -16.49
C VAL A 75 -19.26 16.86 -16.67
N ASP A 76 -19.82 17.14 -17.85
CA ASP A 76 -20.48 18.42 -18.14
C ASP A 76 -21.77 18.61 -17.30
N ASN A 77 -22.56 17.56 -17.13
CA ASN A 77 -23.69 17.54 -16.20
C ASN A 77 -23.25 17.73 -14.74
N PHE A 78 -22.07 17.26 -14.34
CA PHE A 78 -21.50 17.46 -13.01
C PHE A 78 -21.04 18.91 -12.78
N LEU A 79 -20.50 19.56 -13.80
CA LEU A 79 -20.16 20.99 -13.76
C LEU A 79 -21.39 21.89 -13.88
N SER A 80 -22.48 21.39 -14.47
CA SER A 80 -23.75 22.11 -14.68
C SER A 80 -24.83 21.73 -13.65
N THR A 81 -24.44 21.15 -12.50
CA THR A 81 -25.35 20.81 -11.39
C THR A 81 -25.47 21.90 -10.32
N ASP A 82 -25.31 23.17 -10.68
CA ASP A 82 -25.60 24.30 -9.78
C ASP A 82 -27.08 24.31 -9.31
N GLU A 83 -27.99 23.62 -10.01
CA GLU A 83 -29.43 23.66 -9.69
C GLU A 83 -29.97 22.46 -8.88
N LYS A 84 -29.25 21.34 -8.71
CA LYS A 84 -29.86 20.10 -8.13
C LYS A 84 -29.33 19.64 -6.78
N LEU A 85 -28.26 20.23 -6.25
CA LEU A 85 -27.70 19.85 -4.93
C LEU A 85 -27.93 20.88 -3.82
N GLY A 86 -28.79 21.87 -4.04
CA GLY A 86 -29.15 22.84 -3.03
C GLY A 86 -28.05 23.88 -2.81
N GLY A 87 -27.90 24.78 -3.76
CA GLY A 87 -27.72 26.22 -3.51
C GLY A 87 -26.54 26.71 -2.67
N ASN A 88 -25.54 25.90 -2.35
CA ASN A 88 -24.30 26.39 -1.74
C ASN A 88 -23.18 26.24 -2.76
N ALA A 89 -22.60 27.39 -3.15
CA ALA A 89 -21.39 27.42 -3.94
C ALA A 89 -20.35 26.55 -3.23
N ILE A 90 -19.68 25.67 -3.97
CA ILE A 90 -18.55 24.91 -3.45
C ILE A 90 -17.42 25.93 -3.26
N GLU A 91 -17.22 26.38 -2.02
CA GLU A 91 -16.32 27.50 -1.72
C GLU A 91 -14.86 27.05 -1.60
N THR A 92 -14.63 25.77 -1.32
CA THR A 92 -13.28 25.22 -1.18
C THR A 92 -13.04 23.96 -1.99
N TRP A 93 -11.77 23.73 -2.29
CA TRP A 93 -11.31 22.54 -2.99
C TRP A 93 -11.66 21.24 -2.24
N GLU A 94 -11.67 21.27 -0.92
CA GLU A 94 -12.04 20.14 -0.06
C GLU A 94 -13.53 19.78 -0.23
N GLU A 95 -14.39 20.78 -0.34
CA GLU A 95 -15.82 20.59 -0.58
C GLU A 95 -16.11 20.03 -1.97
N PHE A 96 -15.36 20.51 -2.96
CA PHE A 96 -15.39 19.98 -4.32
C PHE A 96 -15.01 18.50 -4.33
N GLN A 97 -13.90 18.16 -3.67
CA GLN A 97 -13.46 16.78 -3.55
C GLN A 97 -14.48 15.91 -2.81
N ARG A 98 -15.13 16.44 -1.77
CA ARG A 98 -16.16 15.74 -0.99
C ARG A 98 -17.38 15.39 -1.83
N GLU A 99 -17.93 16.37 -2.57
CA GLU A 99 -19.12 16.13 -3.42
C GLU A 99 -18.81 15.22 -4.61
N LEU A 100 -17.65 15.41 -5.25
CA LEU A 100 -17.17 14.51 -6.30
C LEU A 100 -17.01 13.07 -5.75
N LYS A 101 -16.38 12.90 -4.58
CA LYS A 101 -16.22 11.58 -3.96
C LYS A 101 -17.56 10.96 -3.55
N LYS A 102 -18.54 11.72 -3.07
CA LYS A 102 -19.88 11.21 -2.70
C LYS A 102 -20.67 10.61 -3.87
N ILE A 103 -20.45 11.13 -5.07
CA ILE A 103 -21.10 10.65 -6.30
C ILE A 103 -20.41 9.39 -6.84
N PHE A 104 -19.08 9.32 -6.73
CA PHE A 104 -18.27 8.23 -7.29
C PHE A 104 -17.89 7.12 -6.30
N TYR A 105 -18.03 7.34 -4.99
CA TYR A 105 -17.82 6.36 -3.92
C TYR A 105 -19.10 6.18 -3.11
N PRO A 106 -19.94 5.18 -3.44
CA PRO A 106 -21.18 4.95 -2.70
C PRO A 106 -20.89 4.57 -1.24
N GLN A 107 -21.70 5.07 -0.29
CA GLN A 107 -21.60 4.76 1.16
C GLN A 107 -21.49 3.26 1.49
N TYR A 108 -21.98 2.39 0.59
CA TYR A 108 -21.82 0.95 0.72
C TYR A 108 -20.35 0.51 0.70
N ALA A 109 -19.52 1.12 -0.16
CA ALA A 109 -18.08 0.87 -0.24
C ALA A 109 -17.37 1.27 1.06
N GLU A 110 -17.79 2.37 1.69
CA GLU A 110 -17.22 2.85 2.94
C GLU A 110 -17.57 1.92 4.12
N LYS A 111 -18.84 1.48 4.22
CA LYS A 111 -19.27 0.50 5.24
C LYS A 111 -18.53 -0.82 5.09
N GLU A 112 -18.36 -1.30 3.86
CA GLU A 112 -17.60 -2.51 3.57
C GLU A 112 -16.11 -2.33 3.90
N ALA A 113 -15.51 -1.19 3.55
CA ALA A 113 -14.13 -0.88 3.88
C ALA A 113 -13.90 -0.83 5.39
N ARG A 114 -14.80 -0.21 6.16
CA ARG A 114 -14.74 -0.22 7.64
C ARG A 114 -14.90 -1.64 8.21
N ALA A 115 -15.78 -2.44 7.65
CA ALA A 115 -15.93 -3.84 8.07
C ALA A 115 -14.64 -4.63 7.81
N LYS A 116 -14.02 -4.45 6.64
CA LYS A 116 -12.72 -5.05 6.30
C LYS A 116 -11.60 -4.56 7.22
N LEU A 117 -11.55 -3.26 7.53
CA LEU A 117 -10.56 -2.66 8.42
C LEU A 117 -10.60 -3.30 9.81
N ARG A 118 -11.81 -3.51 10.33
CA ARG A 118 -12.04 -4.13 11.65
C ARG A 118 -11.47 -5.55 11.76
N TYR A 119 -11.42 -6.29 10.65
CA TYR A 119 -10.90 -7.66 10.61
C TYR A 119 -9.54 -7.76 9.93
N LEU A 120 -8.91 -6.62 9.59
CA LEU A 120 -7.62 -6.61 8.94
C LEU A 120 -6.55 -6.95 9.98
N ILE A 121 -5.94 -8.11 9.79
CA ILE A 121 -4.81 -8.56 10.60
C ILE A 121 -3.66 -8.92 9.67
N GLN A 122 -2.43 -8.65 10.11
CA GLN A 122 -1.23 -9.02 9.36
C GLN A 122 -1.16 -10.56 9.24
N GLN A 123 -1.27 -11.06 8.00
CA GLN A 123 -1.20 -12.50 7.69
C GLN A 123 0.22 -12.99 7.47
N ASP A 124 0.93 -12.43 6.49
CA ASP A 124 2.30 -12.84 6.13
C ASP A 124 3.28 -11.68 6.34
N THR A 125 3.44 -10.82 5.33
CA THR A 125 4.41 -9.73 5.37
C THR A 125 3.81 -8.42 5.89
N VAL A 126 4.65 -7.59 6.53
CA VAL A 126 4.24 -6.23 6.94
C VAL A 126 3.89 -5.39 5.70
N ARG A 127 4.59 -5.59 4.58
CA ARG A 127 4.35 -4.85 3.33
C ARG A 127 2.95 -5.08 2.78
N GLU A 128 2.49 -6.33 2.72
CA GLU A 128 1.14 -6.66 2.26
C GLU A 128 0.08 -6.13 3.21
N TYR A 129 0.33 -6.18 4.53
CA TYR A 129 -0.56 -5.59 5.52
C TYR A 129 -0.68 -4.07 5.35
N VAL A 130 0.44 -3.36 5.24
CA VAL A 130 0.48 -1.90 5.02
C VAL A 130 -0.23 -1.54 3.72
N GLN A 131 -0.04 -2.33 2.65
CA GLN A 131 -0.74 -2.12 1.39
C GLN A 131 -2.25 -2.28 1.54
N ALA A 132 -2.72 -3.39 2.12
CA ALA A 132 -4.16 -3.64 2.34
C ALA A 132 -4.78 -2.57 3.26
N PHE A 133 -4.07 -2.17 4.31
CA PHE A 133 -4.51 -1.10 5.21
C PHE A 133 -4.63 0.24 4.47
N SER A 134 -3.64 0.60 3.66
CA SER A 134 -3.62 1.85 2.89
C SER A 134 -4.75 1.90 1.85
N GLU A 135 -5.02 0.78 1.17
CA GLU A 135 -6.14 0.65 0.23
C GLU A 135 -7.51 0.83 0.92
N LEU A 136 -7.65 0.37 2.16
CA LEU A 136 -8.87 0.58 2.95
C LEU A 136 -8.99 2.01 3.48
N MET A 137 -7.90 2.65 3.89
CA MET A 137 -7.92 4.07 4.28
C MET A 137 -8.41 4.97 3.16
N LEU A 138 -8.00 4.69 1.91
CA LEU A 138 -8.47 5.46 0.74
C LEU A 138 -9.99 5.34 0.51
N GLN A 139 -10.61 4.28 1.01
CA GLN A 139 -12.05 4.04 0.91
C GLN A 139 -12.84 4.61 2.10
N ILE A 140 -12.18 5.04 3.18
CA ILE A 140 -12.80 5.58 4.40
C ILE A 140 -12.44 7.05 4.53
N PHE A 141 -13.32 7.91 4.04
CA PHE A 141 -13.04 9.34 3.84
C PHE A 141 -12.85 10.15 5.14
N ASP A 142 -13.56 9.78 6.21
CA ASP A 142 -13.56 10.47 7.50
C ASP A 142 -12.70 9.76 8.56
N LEU A 143 -11.78 8.87 8.13
CA LEU A 143 -10.87 8.21 9.05
C LEU A 143 -9.83 9.21 9.57
N SER A 144 -9.89 9.55 10.86
CA SER A 144 -8.88 10.41 11.44
C SER A 144 -7.53 9.70 11.52
N GLU A 145 -6.42 10.45 11.48
CA GLU A 145 -5.07 9.90 11.62
C GLU A 145 -4.90 9.11 12.93
N LYS A 146 -5.54 9.59 14.00
CA LYS A 146 -5.54 8.93 15.30
C LYS A 146 -6.26 7.58 15.25
N GLU A 147 -7.44 7.52 14.64
CA GLU A 147 -8.16 6.25 14.46
C GLU A 147 -7.39 5.31 13.54
N ALA A 148 -6.86 5.82 12.42
CA ALA A 148 -6.02 5.06 11.52
C ALA A 148 -4.83 4.42 12.24
N PHE A 149 -4.13 5.19 13.08
CA PHE A 149 -3.03 4.66 13.88
C PHE A 149 -3.47 3.52 14.81
N TYR A 150 -4.58 3.69 15.55
CA TYR A 150 -5.08 2.64 16.44
C TYR A 150 -5.44 1.36 15.68
N TRP A 151 -6.16 1.47 14.56
CA TRP A 151 -6.52 0.30 13.74
C TRP A 151 -5.28 -0.36 13.12
N PHE A 152 -4.33 0.46 12.67
CA PHE A 152 -3.07 0.00 12.10
C PHE A 152 -2.27 -0.79 13.12
N GLU A 153 -2.08 -0.22 14.32
CA GLU A 153 -1.37 -0.89 15.40
C GLU A 153 -2.08 -2.17 15.81
N ASP A 154 -3.40 -2.13 16.04
CA ASP A 154 -4.15 -3.29 16.55
C ASP A 154 -3.98 -4.54 15.66
N GLY A 155 -4.07 -4.37 14.34
CA GLY A 155 -3.95 -5.45 13.35
C GLY A 155 -2.54 -6.00 13.10
N LEU A 156 -1.47 -5.40 13.65
CA LEU A 156 -0.10 -5.90 13.50
C LEU A 156 0.15 -7.19 14.30
N LYS A 157 1.01 -8.06 13.78
CA LYS A 157 1.50 -9.22 14.54
C LYS A 157 2.32 -8.75 15.76
N PRO A 158 2.33 -9.52 16.86
CA PRO A 158 3.09 -9.16 18.07
C PRO A 158 4.56 -8.83 17.80
N TRP A 159 5.24 -9.63 16.97
CA TRP A 159 6.65 -9.39 16.64
C TRP A 159 6.87 -8.05 15.91
N ALA A 160 5.92 -7.62 15.07
CA ALA A 160 6.01 -6.35 14.35
C ALA A 160 5.79 -5.17 15.31
N LYS A 161 4.85 -5.30 16.26
CA LYS A 161 4.67 -4.34 17.36
C LYS A 161 5.96 -4.16 18.17
N TYR A 162 6.60 -5.27 18.56
CA TYR A 162 7.87 -5.23 19.28
C TYR A 162 8.99 -4.58 18.47
N GLU A 163 9.05 -4.82 17.15
CA GLU A 163 10.07 -4.19 16.30
C GLU A 163 9.86 -2.68 16.19
N LEU A 164 8.62 -2.20 16.07
CA LEU A 164 8.32 -0.77 16.05
C LEU A 164 8.70 -0.09 17.36
N GLN A 165 8.48 -0.74 18.51
CA GLN A 165 8.94 -0.27 19.82
C GLN A 165 10.47 -0.23 19.91
N ARG A 166 11.16 -1.26 19.41
CA ARG A 166 12.63 -1.30 19.38
C ARG A 166 13.24 -0.18 18.54
N GLN A 167 12.56 0.22 17.47
CA GLN A 167 13.00 1.28 16.57
C GLN A 167 12.59 2.69 17.06
N GLY A 168 11.78 2.78 18.13
CA GLY A 168 11.28 4.05 18.67
C GLY A 168 10.27 4.74 17.75
N ILE A 169 9.58 3.99 16.90
CA ILE A 169 8.56 4.50 15.98
C ILE A 169 7.21 4.66 16.71
N ILE A 170 6.97 3.81 17.71
CA ILE A 170 5.81 3.83 18.62
C ILE A 170 6.28 3.73 20.07
#